data_AF-A0A9D1GXU9-F1
#
_entry.id   AF-A0A9D1GXU9-F1
#
_cell.length_a   1.000
_cell.length_b   1.000
_cell.length_c   1.000
_cell.angle_alpha   90.00
_cell.angle_beta   90.00
_cell.angle_gamma   90.00
#
_symmetry.space_group_name_H-M   'P 1'
#
loop_
_entity.id
_entity.type
_entity.pdbx_description
1 polymer ?
#
loop_
_entity_poly.entity_id
_entity_poly.type
_entity_poly.pdbx_seq_one_letter_code
_entity_poly.pdbx_strand_id
1 'polypeptide(L)'
;MIGRWEGVGRATWPGEDDIEFGQQIDIAHNGGDYLHYLSQTFLIDDDGKANEPLDMETGFWRPQTDGQVEVVMCHPSGVAEIWYGSVTGAKIELATDAVARTSTAKPYTAGQRLYGQVEGDLLWTFDKAEGDQALQSYMWGKLSRATA
;
A
#
# COMPACT_ATOMS: atom_id res chain seq x y z
N MET A 1 -0.49 -11.61 -8.49
CA MET A 1 -1.01 -10.80 -7.36
C MET A 1 -2.47 -11.12 -6.97
N ILE A 2 -3.40 -11.48 -7.87
CA ILE A 2 -4.80 -11.76 -7.50
C ILE A 2 -4.93 -12.75 -6.32
N GLY A 3 -5.78 -12.44 -5.34
CA GLY A 3 -6.02 -13.25 -4.14
C GLY A 3 -5.87 -12.43 -2.86
N ARG A 4 -5.95 -13.13 -1.73
CA ARG A 4 -5.71 -12.56 -0.40
C ARG A 4 -4.26 -12.79 0.05
N TRP A 5 -3.68 -11.78 0.67
CA TRP A 5 -2.34 -11.77 1.23
C TRP A 5 -2.42 -11.28 2.68
N GLU A 6 -1.71 -11.94 3.58
CA GLU A 6 -1.69 -11.63 5.00
C GLU A 6 -0.26 -11.71 5.52
N GLY A 7 0.07 -10.87 6.49
CA GLY A 7 1.39 -10.86 7.11
C GLY A 7 1.61 -9.64 7.97
N VAL A 8 2.86 -9.25 8.12
CA VAL A 8 3.29 -8.15 9.01
C VAL A 8 4.12 -7.12 8.25
N GLY A 9 4.10 -5.91 8.77
CA GLY A 9 4.94 -4.82 8.32
C GLY A 9 5.41 -3.97 9.48
N ARG A 10 6.30 -3.03 9.16
CA ARG A 10 6.84 -2.07 10.12
C ARG A 10 6.73 -0.66 9.57
N ALA A 11 6.37 0.28 10.43
CA ALA A 11 6.35 1.70 10.13
C ALA A 11 7.36 2.45 11.01
N THR A 12 8.07 3.39 10.40
CA THR A 12 9.01 4.29 11.06
C THR A 12 8.82 5.69 10.46
N TRP A 13 8.60 6.69 11.31
CA TRP A 13 8.42 8.07 10.84
C TRP A 13 9.05 9.08 11.83
N PRO A 14 9.67 10.17 11.35
CA PRO A 14 10.32 11.13 12.25
C PRO A 14 9.36 11.71 13.30
N GLY A 15 9.71 11.52 14.58
CA GLY A 15 8.92 12.02 15.72
C GLY A 15 7.76 11.12 16.14
N GLU A 16 7.62 9.95 15.52
CA GLU A 16 6.66 8.91 15.90
C GLU A 16 7.43 7.67 16.42
N ASP A 17 6.77 6.86 17.25
CA ASP A 17 7.33 5.58 17.68
C ASP A 17 7.29 4.56 16.53
N ASP A 18 8.32 3.70 16.46
CA ASP A 18 8.32 2.58 15.53
C ASP A 18 7.23 1.57 15.91
N ILE A 19 6.42 1.17 14.93
CA ILE A 19 5.35 0.19 15.15
C ILE A 19 5.50 -1.00 14.21
N GLU A 20 5.18 -2.19 14.73
CA GLU A 20 4.88 -3.37 13.93
C GLU A 20 3.36 -3.48 13.79
N PHE A 21 2.89 -3.86 12.60
CA PHE A 21 1.47 -3.95 12.30
C PHE A 21 1.17 -5.22 11.49
N GLY A 22 -0.01 -5.76 11.68
CA GLY A 22 -0.58 -6.79 10.83
C GLY A 22 -1.20 -6.16 9.60
N GLN A 23 -1.17 -6.85 8.46
CA GLN A 23 -1.76 -6.37 7.23
C GLN A 23 -2.49 -7.48 6.48
N GLN A 24 -3.64 -7.12 5.91
CA GLN A 24 -4.36 -7.92 4.93
C GLN A 24 -4.51 -7.12 3.63
N ILE A 25 -4.18 -7.75 2.50
CA ILE A 25 -4.44 -7.20 1.16
C ILE A 25 -5.33 -8.16 0.38
N ASP A 26 -6.43 -7.64 -0.15
CA ASP A 26 -7.31 -8.33 -1.09
C ASP A 26 -7.19 -7.71 -2.49
N ILE A 27 -6.86 -8.56 -3.47
CA ILE A 27 -6.77 -8.18 -4.88
C ILE A 27 -7.75 -9.04 -5.67
N ALA A 28 -8.76 -8.41 -6.27
CA ALA A 28 -9.84 -9.09 -6.97
C ALA A 28 -10.18 -8.41 -8.31
N HIS A 29 -10.93 -9.09 -9.18
CA HIS A 29 -11.51 -8.50 -10.38
C HIS A 29 -12.88 -9.12 -10.66
N ASN A 30 -13.71 -8.41 -11.41
CA ASN A 30 -15.02 -8.90 -11.87
C ASN A 30 -15.01 -9.31 -13.36
N GLY A 31 -13.83 -9.32 -14.00
CA GLY A 31 -13.65 -9.61 -15.42
C GLY A 31 -13.39 -8.38 -16.29
N GLY A 32 -13.45 -7.16 -15.72
CA GLY A 32 -12.98 -5.94 -16.37
C GLY A 32 -11.44 -5.86 -16.48
N ASP A 33 -10.98 -4.82 -17.16
CA ASP A 33 -9.57 -4.48 -17.40
C ASP A 33 -8.91 -3.76 -16.21
N TYR A 34 -9.28 -4.17 -15.00
CA TYR A 34 -8.77 -3.60 -13.75
C TYR A 34 -8.81 -4.61 -12.62
N LEU A 35 -8.01 -4.34 -11.58
CA LEU A 35 -8.04 -5.06 -10.31
C LEU A 35 -8.57 -4.11 -9.23
N HIS A 36 -9.56 -4.55 -8.47
CA HIS A 36 -9.90 -3.94 -7.20
C HIS A 36 -8.85 -4.30 -6.16
N TYR A 37 -8.43 -3.31 -5.38
CA TYR A 37 -7.43 -3.40 -4.33
C TYR A 37 -8.02 -2.89 -3.02
N LEU A 38 -7.83 -3.66 -1.95
CA LEU A 38 -8.11 -3.27 -0.58
C LEU A 38 -6.93 -3.68 0.29
N SER A 39 -6.33 -2.73 1.00
CA SER A 39 -5.35 -2.99 2.05
C SER A 39 -5.89 -2.48 3.37
N GLN A 40 -5.75 -3.29 4.42
CA GLN A 40 -6.11 -2.96 5.79
C GLN A 40 -4.93 -3.30 6.68
N THR A 41 -4.56 -2.37 7.56
CA THR A 41 -3.53 -2.58 8.57
C THR A 41 -4.14 -2.51 9.97
N PHE A 42 -3.51 -3.23 10.90
CA PHE A 42 -3.98 -3.40 12.26
C PHE A 42 -2.81 -3.30 13.22
N LEU A 43 -3.02 -2.68 14.38
CA LEU A 43 -2.15 -2.91 15.52
C LEU A 43 -2.23 -4.39 15.90
N ILE A 44 -1.10 -4.93 16.34
CA ILE A 44 -0.97 -6.31 16.81
C ILE A 44 -0.61 -6.33 18.29
N ASP A 45 -1.09 -7.34 19.00
CA ASP A 45 -0.69 -7.63 20.37
C ASP A 45 0.64 -8.40 20.43
N ASP A 46 1.10 -8.70 21.65
CA ASP A 46 2.35 -9.46 21.90
C ASP A 46 2.34 -10.87 21.27
N ASP A 47 1.16 -11.42 20.96
CA ASP A 47 0.97 -12.71 20.30
C ASP A 47 0.90 -12.57 18.75
N GLY A 48 1.07 -11.35 18.22
CA GLY A 48 1.02 -11.05 16.80
C GLY A 48 -0.39 -11.02 16.21
N LYS A 49 -1.42 -10.94 17.05
CA LYS A 49 -2.82 -10.95 16.63
C LYS A 49 -3.36 -9.54 16.46
N ALA A 50 -4.08 -9.30 15.36
CA ALA A 50 -4.77 -8.04 15.12
C ALA A 50 -5.76 -7.69 16.25
N ASN A 51 -5.65 -6.48 16.80
CA ASN A 51 -6.50 -6.02 17.90
C ASN A 51 -7.27 -4.72 17.61
N GLU A 52 -6.69 -3.79 16.84
CA GLU A 52 -7.26 -2.48 16.53
C GLU A 52 -6.96 -2.07 15.08
N PRO A 53 -7.92 -1.48 14.32
CA PRO A 53 -7.65 -0.93 13.00
C PRO A 53 -6.62 0.21 13.06
N LEU A 54 -5.64 0.19 12.15
CA LEU A 54 -4.60 1.22 12.05
C LEU A 54 -4.85 2.14 10.85
N ASP A 55 -4.86 1.57 9.64
CA ASP A 55 -5.13 2.31 8.39
C ASP A 55 -5.83 1.40 7.37
N MET A 56 -6.39 2.02 6.33
CA MET A 56 -7.03 1.32 5.23
C MET A 56 -6.94 2.13 3.94
N GLU A 57 -6.78 1.44 2.82
CA GLU A 57 -6.79 2.08 1.52
C GLU A 57 -7.46 1.15 0.51
N THR A 58 -8.15 1.75 -0.46
CA THR A 58 -8.84 0.97 -1.49
C THR A 58 -8.89 1.71 -2.81
N GLY A 59 -8.96 0.96 -3.91
CA GLY A 59 -8.92 1.55 -5.23
C GLY A 59 -8.85 0.53 -6.35
N PHE A 60 -8.39 1.00 -7.50
CA PHE A 60 -8.29 0.22 -8.72
C PHE A 60 -6.92 0.34 -9.36
N TRP A 61 -6.32 -0.81 -9.63
CA TRP A 61 -5.12 -0.94 -10.45
C TRP A 61 -5.53 -1.21 -11.89
N ARG A 62 -5.01 -0.41 -12.81
CA ARG A 62 -5.37 -0.41 -14.23
C ARG A 62 -4.11 -0.70 -15.06
N PRO A 63 -3.90 -1.96 -15.48
CA PRO A 63 -2.81 -2.30 -16.38
C PRO A 63 -2.96 -1.55 -17.71
N GLN A 64 -1.85 -1.04 -18.23
CA GLN A 64 -1.76 -0.37 -19.52
C GLN A 64 -0.89 -1.18 -20.48
N THR A 65 -0.72 -0.67 -21.71
CA THR A 65 0.23 -1.27 -22.67
C THR A 65 1.66 -1.16 -22.17
N ASP A 66 2.55 -1.99 -22.73
CA ASP A 66 3.99 -1.91 -22.51
C ASP A 66 4.44 -2.05 -21.04
N GLY A 67 3.66 -2.75 -20.23
CA GLY A 67 3.97 -3.01 -18.82
C GLY A 67 3.75 -1.81 -17.91
N GLN A 68 3.09 -0.75 -18.38
CA GLN A 68 2.72 0.39 -17.56
C GLN A 68 1.50 0.06 -16.68
N VAL A 69 1.38 0.75 -15.54
CA VAL A 69 0.24 0.61 -14.62
C VAL A 69 -0.16 1.96 -14.05
N GLU A 70 -1.46 2.17 -13.93
CA GLU A 70 -2.07 3.30 -13.24
C GLU A 70 -2.80 2.78 -12.00
N VAL A 71 -2.77 3.53 -10.90
CA VAL A 71 -3.58 3.21 -9.71
C VAL A 71 -4.33 4.45 -9.26
N VAL A 72 -5.63 4.30 -9.06
CA VAL A 72 -6.47 5.30 -8.40
C VAL A 72 -6.92 4.74 -7.07
N MET A 73 -6.62 5.43 -5.97
CA MET A 73 -6.96 4.94 -4.64
C MET A 73 -7.38 6.05 -3.69
N CYS A 74 -8.08 5.68 -2.62
CA CYS A 74 -8.49 6.59 -1.57
C CYS A 74 -8.32 5.97 -0.18
N HIS A 75 -8.29 6.85 0.81
CA HIS A 75 -8.03 6.56 2.21
C HIS A 75 -9.14 7.17 3.09
N PRO A 76 -9.56 6.50 4.18
CA PRO A 76 -10.52 7.04 5.13
C PRO A 76 -9.99 8.28 5.87
N SER A 77 -8.67 8.49 5.87
CA SER A 77 -8.00 9.71 6.35
C SER A 77 -8.32 10.97 5.51
N GLY A 78 -9.06 10.82 4.42
CA GLY A 78 -9.52 11.91 3.57
C GLY A 78 -8.53 12.27 2.46
N VAL A 79 -7.83 11.26 1.92
CA VAL A 79 -6.86 11.38 0.82
C VAL A 79 -7.36 10.60 -0.39
N ALA A 80 -7.17 11.16 -1.59
CA ALA A 80 -7.33 10.47 -2.87
C ALA A 80 -6.07 10.67 -3.72
N GLU A 81 -5.66 9.63 -4.44
CA GLU A 81 -4.37 9.60 -5.13
C GLU A 81 -4.47 9.02 -6.53
N ILE A 82 -3.59 9.50 -7.40
CA ILE A 82 -3.29 8.91 -8.71
C ILE A 82 -1.82 8.51 -8.72
N TRP A 83 -1.55 7.27 -9.08
CA TRP A 83 -0.23 6.69 -9.16
C TRP A 83 0.06 6.21 -10.58
N TYR A 84 1.29 6.37 -11.02
CA TYR A 84 1.81 5.78 -12.25
C TYR A 84 3.03 4.93 -11.96
N GLY A 85 3.25 3.94 -12.82
CA GLY A 85 4.40 3.08 -12.67
C GLY A 85 4.53 2.03 -13.75
N SER A 86 5.37 1.04 -13.47
CA SER A 86 5.69 -0.03 -14.42
C SER A 86 5.86 -1.37 -13.72
N VAL A 87 5.66 -2.43 -14.50
CA VAL A 87 5.82 -3.83 -14.11
C VAL A 87 6.99 -4.41 -14.90
N THR A 88 8.01 -4.88 -14.19
CA THR A 88 9.18 -5.56 -14.79
C THR A 88 9.37 -6.91 -14.12
N GLY A 89 8.98 -7.99 -14.80
CA GLY A 89 8.99 -9.33 -14.22
C GLY A 89 8.09 -9.42 -12.99
N ALA A 90 8.67 -9.73 -11.83
CA ALA A 90 7.96 -9.80 -10.55
C ALA A 90 8.01 -8.50 -9.73
N LYS A 91 8.60 -7.42 -10.28
CA LYS A 91 8.76 -6.12 -9.63
C LYS A 91 7.74 -5.12 -10.17
N ILE A 92 7.18 -4.30 -9.29
CA ILE A 92 6.31 -3.18 -9.64
C ILE A 92 6.81 -1.94 -8.89
N GLU A 93 7.00 -0.85 -9.62
CA GLU A 93 7.37 0.46 -9.05
C GLU A 93 6.25 1.45 -9.36
N LEU A 94 5.81 2.20 -8.35
CA LEU A 94 4.78 3.23 -8.47
C LEU A 94 5.26 4.53 -7.82
N ALA A 95 4.83 5.67 -8.37
CA ALA A 95 4.95 6.98 -7.76
C ALA A 95 3.64 7.76 -7.90
N THR A 96 3.30 8.56 -6.89
CA THR A 96 2.15 9.47 -6.97
C THR A 96 2.41 10.55 -8.02
N ASP A 97 1.44 10.80 -8.90
CA ASP A 97 1.40 11.99 -9.77
C ASP A 97 0.48 13.07 -9.18
N ALA A 98 -0.59 12.65 -8.49
CA ALA A 98 -1.49 13.56 -7.80
C ALA A 98 -1.88 13.02 -6.42
N VAL A 99 -1.88 13.92 -5.43
CA VAL A 99 -2.45 13.71 -4.10
C VAL A 99 -3.45 14.81 -3.83
N ALA A 100 -4.72 14.45 -3.72
CA ALA A 100 -5.81 15.34 -3.34
C ALA A 100 -6.24 15.04 -1.91
N ARG A 101 -6.52 16.07 -1.13
CA ARG A 101 -6.81 15.94 0.30
C ARG A 101 -8.03 16.75 0.70
N THR A 102 -8.82 16.21 1.61
CA THR A 102 -9.83 16.97 2.35
C THR A 102 -9.14 17.97 3.30
N SER A 103 -9.87 19.00 3.73
CA SER A 103 -9.30 20.09 4.54
C SER A 103 -8.77 19.66 5.90
N THR A 104 -9.19 18.50 6.41
CA THR A 104 -8.81 17.96 7.72
C THR A 104 -7.72 16.88 7.64
N ALA A 105 -7.36 16.42 6.44
CA ALA A 105 -6.36 15.38 6.27
C ALA A 105 -4.95 15.92 6.58
N LYS A 106 -4.06 15.04 7.08
CA LYS A 106 -2.63 15.34 7.28
C LYS A 106 -2.00 15.87 5.98
N PRO A 107 -0.94 16.70 6.03
CA PRO A 107 -0.30 17.31 4.88
C PRO A 107 0.56 16.33 4.05
N TYR A 108 0.00 15.19 3.67
CA TYR A 108 0.65 14.21 2.79
C TYR A 108 0.66 14.71 1.34
N THR A 109 1.81 14.56 0.66
CA THR A 109 2.07 15.25 -0.61
C THR A 109 2.63 14.37 -1.72
N ALA A 110 3.37 13.31 -1.39
CA ALA A 110 3.92 12.40 -2.39
C ALA A 110 4.25 11.04 -1.80
N GLY A 111 4.16 10.00 -2.63
CA GLY A 111 4.47 8.62 -2.27
C GLY A 111 5.22 7.88 -3.36
N GLN A 112 6.06 6.92 -2.96
CA GLN A 112 6.66 5.93 -3.85
C GLN A 112 6.48 4.54 -3.28
N ARG A 113 6.11 3.57 -4.12
CA ARG A 113 5.95 2.18 -3.71
C ARG A 113 6.77 1.26 -4.59
N LEU A 114 7.35 0.25 -3.95
CA LEU A 114 7.98 -0.87 -4.62
C LEU A 114 7.29 -2.14 -4.14
N TYR A 115 6.87 -2.99 -5.07
CA TYR A 115 6.38 -4.34 -4.80
C TYR A 115 7.29 -5.36 -5.47
N GLY A 116 7.52 -6.49 -4.81
CA GLY A 116 8.28 -7.61 -5.35
C GLY A 116 7.69 -8.93 -4.88
N GLN A 117 7.47 -9.86 -5.82
CA GLN A 117 7.12 -11.23 -5.45
C GLN A 117 8.38 -12.11 -5.37
N VAL A 118 8.69 -12.62 -4.18
CA VAL A 118 9.92 -13.39 -3.89
C VAL A 118 9.53 -14.66 -3.15
N GLU A 119 9.94 -15.83 -3.67
CA GLU A 119 9.67 -17.14 -3.05
C GLU A 119 8.17 -17.41 -2.74
N GLY A 120 7.28 -16.76 -3.48
CA GLY A 120 5.83 -16.87 -3.29
C GLY A 120 5.23 -15.80 -2.37
N ASP A 121 6.05 -15.09 -1.59
CA ASP A 121 5.65 -13.97 -0.73
C ASP A 121 5.60 -12.66 -1.51
N LEU A 122 4.71 -11.76 -1.09
CA LEU A 122 4.62 -10.38 -1.56
C LEU A 122 5.36 -9.47 -0.58
N LEU A 123 6.45 -8.87 -1.03
CA LEU A 123 7.19 -7.85 -0.31
C LEU A 123 6.84 -6.47 -0.88
N TRP A 124 6.76 -5.47 -0.02
CA TRP A 124 6.55 -4.10 -0.48
C TRP A 124 7.24 -3.07 0.42
N THR A 125 7.55 -1.91 -0.14
CA THR A 125 7.98 -0.71 0.59
C THR A 125 7.14 0.49 0.16
N PHE A 126 7.00 1.45 1.06
CA PHE A 126 6.33 2.72 0.84
C PHE A 126 7.16 3.85 1.44
N ASP A 127 7.58 4.75 0.57
CA ASP A 127 8.20 6.01 0.92
C ASP A 127 7.13 7.11 0.88
N LYS A 128 7.15 8.00 1.86
CA LYS A 128 6.14 9.03 2.08
C LYS A 128 6.80 10.41 2.20
N ALA A 129 6.13 11.45 1.70
CA ALA A 129 6.41 12.86 1.99
C ALA A 129 5.19 13.49 2.66
N GLU A 130 5.33 13.98 3.89
CA GLU A 130 4.22 14.52 4.69
C GLU A 130 4.69 15.68 5.58
N GLY A 131 3.96 16.79 5.56
CA GLY A 131 4.31 18.00 6.29
C GLY A 131 5.60 18.60 5.77
N ASP A 132 6.55 18.82 6.67
CA ASP A 132 7.89 19.35 6.34
C ASP A 132 8.91 18.26 5.99
N GLN A 133 8.51 16.97 6.07
CA GLN A 133 9.38 15.85 5.76
C GLN A 133 9.41 15.58 4.26
N ALA A 134 10.62 15.60 3.68
CA ALA A 134 10.85 15.16 2.31
C ALA A 134 10.55 13.66 2.15
N LEU A 135 10.37 13.23 0.90
CA LEU A 135 10.13 11.83 0.54
C LEU A 135 11.23 10.93 1.11
N GLN A 136 10.83 9.99 1.98
CA GLN A 136 11.72 9.05 2.64
C GLN A 136 10.97 7.77 3.03
N SER A 137 11.73 6.72 3.37
CA SER A 137 11.18 5.45 3.83
C SER A 137 10.19 5.66 4.99
N TYR A 138 9.04 5.00 4.90
CA TYR A 138 8.00 5.06 5.91
C TYR A 138 7.55 3.67 6.35
N MET A 139 7.13 2.83 5.40
CA MET A 139 6.61 1.50 5.71
C MET A 139 7.18 0.42 4.80
N TRP A 140 7.24 -0.79 5.30
CA TRP A 140 7.45 -1.99 4.48
C TRP A 140 6.68 -3.17 5.07
N GLY A 141 6.42 -4.17 4.24
CA GLY A 141 5.71 -5.37 4.67
C GLY A 141 6.13 -6.61 3.90
N LYS A 142 5.91 -7.76 4.53
CA LYS A 142 6.07 -9.09 3.94
C LYS A 142 4.80 -9.88 4.18
N LEU A 143 4.13 -10.27 3.10
CA LEU A 143 2.84 -10.96 3.14
C LEU A 143 2.94 -12.31 2.42
N SER A 144 2.38 -13.33 3.05
CA SER A 144 2.18 -14.63 2.43
C SER A 144 0.77 -14.72 1.85
N ARG A 145 0.61 -15.52 0.79
CA ARG A 145 -0.71 -15.78 0.24
C ARG A 145 -1.54 -16.56 1.27
N ALA A 146 -2.73 -16.04 1.60
CA ALA A 146 -3.65 -16.77 2.47
C ALA A 146 -4.13 -18.04 1.77
N THR A 147 -4.08 -19.17 2.48
CA THR A 147 -4.70 -20.42 2.02
C THR A 147 -6.21 -20.34 2.21
N ALA A 148 -6.96 -20.77 1.19
CA ALA A 148 -8.42 -20.85 1.25
C ALA A 148 -8.92 -21.87 2.28
#